data_AF-A0A163U5L9-F1
#
_entry.id   AF-A0A163U5L9-F1
#
_cell.length_a   1.000
_cell.length_b   1.000
_cell.length_c   1.000
_cell.angle_alpha   90.00
_cell.angle_beta   90.00
_cell.angle_gamma   90.00
#
_symmetry.space_group_name_H-M   'P 1'
#
loop_
_entity.id
_entity.type
_entity.pdbx_description
1 polymer ?
#
loop_
_entity_poly.entity_id
_entity_poly.type
_entity_poly.pdbx_seq_one_letter_code
_entity_poly.pdbx_strand_id
1 'polypeptide(L)'
;MATKEQLAALAETQSELSAPSGTVGAPSGLRKPTSLNQLSGEMVQLPSGDSVPIEFYDWLRGDQRIFLEAKEAIRKEAANESLALQAVNQFSQQQVSDAQRITRLEKLTEGLVRENGEFRQQLAGTNTTIQIGKSNELIEQESNLAQLSIKLQAVGAAEQAAHDRRMREAQDQAAITDGQLAEQKTLGEENRSFVKSTLTMSQEITNSVKDDVADLQQGVEQLKVQQQENTDGINSNRDTLRAFTGYDLEAAIDSKVNQSFDNRLEPAMDELVERKYVLTAPTNGTDGYNPKIEEKGQFLAINEPDDAIDRAVKAGLKEGGRS
;
A
#
# COMPACT_ATOMS: atom_id res chain seq x y z
N MET A 1 -44.58 53.08 1.73
CA MET A 1 -46.05 53.00 1.68
C MET A 1 -46.60 53.99 2.68
N ALA A 2 -47.12 55.12 2.23
CA ALA A 2 -47.83 56.07 3.09
C ALA A 2 -49.19 55.46 3.47
N THR A 3 -49.52 55.46 4.75
CA THR A 3 -50.77 54.89 5.27
C THR A 3 -51.97 55.76 4.90
N LYS A 4 -53.16 55.15 4.80
CA LYS A 4 -54.43 55.82 4.43
C LYS A 4 -54.74 57.08 5.24
N GLU A 5 -54.21 57.21 6.46
CA GLU A 5 -54.34 58.41 7.31
C GLU A 5 -53.53 59.60 6.79
N GLN A 6 -52.39 59.39 6.13
CA GLN A 6 -51.57 60.49 5.60
C GLN A 6 -52.18 61.10 4.32
N LEU A 7 -52.99 60.35 3.58
CA LEU A 7 -53.74 60.86 2.42
C LEU A 7 -54.99 61.65 2.81
N ALA A 8 -55.58 61.37 3.99
CA ALA A 8 -56.73 62.13 4.50
C ALA A 8 -56.32 63.52 5.01
N ALA A 9 -55.18 63.61 5.70
CA ALA A 9 -54.66 64.88 6.20
C ALA A 9 -54.28 65.87 5.08
N LEU A 10 -53.85 65.37 3.91
CA LEU A 10 -53.55 66.20 2.74
C LEU A 10 -54.80 66.73 2.03
N ALA A 11 -55.90 65.98 2.05
CA ALA A 11 -57.17 66.42 1.49
C ALA A 11 -57.84 67.50 2.33
N GLU A 12 -57.68 67.46 3.67
CA GLU A 12 -58.22 68.46 4.58
C GLU A 12 -57.46 69.81 4.45
N THR A 13 -56.15 69.77 4.20
CA THR A 13 -55.36 70.99 3.94
C THR A 13 -55.59 71.65 2.57
N GLN A 14 -56.18 70.94 1.59
CA GLN A 14 -56.52 71.53 0.28
C GLN A 14 -57.91 72.19 0.24
N SER A 15 -58.78 71.94 1.24
CA SER A 15 -60.11 72.57 1.30
C SER A 15 -60.12 73.94 1.99
N GLU A 16 -59.04 74.34 2.67
CA GLU A 16 -58.93 75.64 3.37
C GLU A 16 -58.32 76.76 2.51
N LEU A 17 -57.87 76.47 1.28
CA LEU A 17 -57.39 77.50 0.33
C LEU A 17 -58.46 78.04 -0.62
N SER A 18 -59.74 77.82 -0.31
CA SER A 18 -60.84 78.56 -0.94
C SER A 18 -60.98 79.94 -0.31
N ALA A 19 -60.25 80.89 -0.91
CA ALA A 19 -60.52 82.32 -0.99
C ALA A 19 -61.26 82.97 0.20
N PRO A 20 -60.60 83.82 1.01
CA PRO A 20 -61.31 84.99 1.51
C PRO A 20 -61.59 85.88 0.29
N SER A 21 -62.84 85.85 -0.17
CA SER A 21 -63.43 86.94 -0.94
C SER A 21 -63.38 88.18 -0.05
N GLY A 22 -62.22 88.84 -0.07
CA GLY A 22 -62.03 90.16 0.48
C GLY A 22 -62.87 91.10 -0.38
N THR A 23 -64.12 91.28 0.03
CA THR A 23 -64.84 92.51 -0.27
C THR A 23 -63.97 93.62 0.31
N VAL A 24 -63.21 94.29 -0.58
CA VAL A 24 -62.51 95.51 -0.24
C VAL A 24 -63.60 96.49 0.18
N GLY A 25 -63.76 96.64 1.49
CA GLY A 25 -64.62 97.64 2.07
C GLY A 25 -64.15 98.98 1.55
N ALA A 26 -64.99 99.62 0.71
CA ALA A 26 -64.78 100.99 0.29
C ALA A 26 -64.51 101.83 1.55
N PRO A 27 -63.40 102.60 1.62
CA PRO A 27 -63.16 103.47 2.75
C PRO A 27 -64.28 104.52 2.81
N SER A 28 -65.23 104.25 3.70
CA SER A 28 -66.34 105.11 4.06
C SER A 28 -65.77 106.26 4.89
N GLY A 29 -65.14 107.23 4.23
CA GLY A 29 -64.45 108.32 4.92
C GLY A 29 -64.17 109.59 4.12
N LEU A 30 -64.36 109.57 2.80
CA LEU A 30 -64.33 110.80 2.00
C LEU A 30 -65.73 111.42 2.00
N ARG A 31 -65.89 112.55 2.70
CA ARG A 31 -67.06 113.40 2.55
C ARG A 31 -67.22 113.73 1.07
N LYS A 32 -68.23 113.15 0.41
CA LYS A 32 -68.65 113.60 -0.91
C LYS A 32 -69.04 115.09 -0.77
N PRO A 33 -68.38 116.03 -1.47
CA PRO A 33 -68.86 117.39 -1.49
C PRO A 33 -70.24 117.38 -2.15
N THR A 34 -71.19 118.05 -1.50
CA THR A 34 -72.60 118.13 -1.90
C THR A 34 -72.80 118.80 -3.28
N SER A 35 -71.74 119.34 -3.88
CA SER A 35 -71.73 120.02 -5.18
C SER A 35 -71.63 119.10 -6.41
N LEU A 36 -71.46 117.79 -6.24
CA LEU A 36 -71.27 116.86 -7.38
C LEU A 36 -72.54 116.54 -8.20
N ASN A 37 -73.72 117.01 -7.78
CA ASN A 37 -75.00 116.73 -8.46
C ASN A 37 -75.39 117.76 -9.54
N GLN A 38 -74.54 118.76 -9.81
CA GLN A 38 -74.76 119.75 -10.88
C GLN A 38 -73.44 120.00 -11.61
N LEU A 39 -73.03 119.04 -12.43
CA LEU A 39 -71.92 119.21 -13.37
C LEU A 39 -72.50 119.12 -14.78
N SER A 40 -72.29 120.14 -15.60
CA SER A 40 -72.84 120.23 -16.96
C SER A 40 -72.24 119.22 -17.95
N GLY A 41 -71.25 118.43 -17.50
CA GLY A 41 -70.57 117.41 -18.30
C GLY A 41 -69.46 117.95 -19.20
N GLU A 42 -69.30 119.27 -19.29
CA GLU A 42 -68.25 119.92 -20.05
C GLU A 42 -66.95 119.99 -19.23
N MET A 43 -65.88 119.38 -19.77
CA MET A 43 -64.60 119.23 -19.10
C MET A 43 -63.54 120.13 -19.75
N VAL A 44 -62.84 120.93 -18.96
CA VAL A 44 -61.74 121.78 -19.39
C VAL A 44 -60.42 121.24 -18.86
N GLN A 45 -59.38 121.33 -19.69
CA GLN A 45 -58.06 120.86 -19.32
C GLN A 45 -57.27 121.97 -18.61
N LEU A 46 -56.83 121.69 -17.39
CA LEU A 46 -55.92 122.55 -16.66
C LEU A 46 -54.53 122.55 -17.33
N PRO A 47 -53.73 123.62 -17.14
CA PRO A 47 -52.33 123.66 -17.58
C PRO A 47 -51.46 122.53 -17.01
N SER A 48 -51.87 121.92 -15.88
CA SER A 48 -51.25 120.73 -15.30
C SER A 48 -51.50 119.45 -16.09
N GLY A 49 -52.32 119.49 -17.15
CA GLY A 49 -52.76 118.33 -17.94
C GLY A 49 -54.04 117.67 -17.41
N ASP A 50 -54.58 118.14 -16.29
CA ASP A 50 -55.74 117.56 -15.62
C ASP A 50 -57.07 118.03 -16.21
N SER A 51 -57.90 117.08 -16.66
CA SER A 51 -59.29 117.37 -17.05
C SER A 51 -60.18 117.58 -15.82
N VAL A 52 -60.79 118.75 -15.68
CA VAL A 52 -61.68 119.15 -14.58
C VAL A 52 -62.97 119.73 -15.16
N PRO A 53 -64.12 119.64 -14.46
CA PRO A 53 -65.35 120.26 -14.94
C PRO A 53 -65.21 121.78 -15.08
N ILE A 54 -65.91 122.41 -16.02
CA ILE A 54 -65.91 123.87 -16.21
C ILE A 54 -66.20 124.63 -14.91
N GLU A 55 -67.13 124.10 -14.11
CA GLU A 55 -67.59 124.67 -12.85
C GLU A 55 -66.48 124.67 -11.78
N PHE A 56 -65.36 123.96 -12.00
CA PHE A 56 -64.19 123.98 -11.13
C PHE A 56 -63.69 125.41 -10.89
N TYR A 57 -63.72 126.28 -11.90
CA TYR A 57 -63.25 127.67 -11.76
C TYR A 57 -64.18 128.54 -10.91
N ASP A 58 -65.45 128.15 -10.80
CA ASP A 58 -66.46 128.86 -9.99
C ASP A 58 -66.44 128.41 -8.52
N TRP A 59 -65.72 127.34 -8.20
CA TRP A 59 -65.60 126.84 -6.85
C TRP A 59 -64.68 127.71 -5.98
N LEU A 60 -64.94 127.72 -4.68
CA LEU A 60 -64.04 128.34 -3.71
C LEU A 60 -62.67 127.66 -3.75
N ARG A 61 -61.60 128.42 -3.53
CA ARG A 61 -60.22 127.89 -3.55
C ARG A 61 -60.00 126.68 -2.62
N GLY A 62 -60.73 126.63 -1.51
CA GLY A 62 -60.71 125.48 -0.59
C GLY A 62 -61.23 124.20 -1.24
N ASP A 63 -62.35 124.30 -1.97
CA ASP A 63 -63.00 123.17 -2.64
C ASP A 63 -62.23 122.72 -3.89
N GLN A 64 -61.64 123.66 -4.63
CA GLN A 64 -60.72 123.37 -5.73
C GLN A 64 -59.51 122.54 -5.26
N ARG A 65 -58.92 122.90 -4.11
CA ARG A 65 -57.78 122.17 -3.53
C ARG A 65 -58.19 120.75 -3.10
N ILE A 66 -59.33 120.63 -2.42
CA ILE A 66 -59.86 119.32 -1.97
C ILE A 66 -60.13 118.41 -3.17
N PHE A 67 -60.65 118.96 -4.27
CA PHE A 67 -60.92 118.19 -5.49
C PHE A 67 -59.64 117.68 -6.17
N LEU A 68 -58.61 118.53 -6.31
CA LEU A 68 -57.34 118.12 -6.89
C LEU A 68 -56.61 117.09 -6.01
N GLU A 69 -56.64 117.28 -4.69
CA GLU A 69 -56.08 116.32 -3.72
C GLU A 69 -56.78 114.96 -3.79
N ALA A 70 -58.11 114.95 -3.90
CA ALA A 70 -58.88 113.71 -4.10
C ALA A 70 -58.54 113.03 -5.42
N LYS A 71 -58.34 113.78 -6.51
CA LYS A 71 -57.97 113.23 -7.82
C LYS A 71 -56.56 112.62 -7.82
N GLU A 72 -55.60 113.25 -7.15
CA GLU A 72 -54.26 112.68 -6.94
C GLU A 72 -54.29 111.43 -6.06
N ALA A 73 -55.11 111.42 -5.00
CA ALA A 73 -55.29 110.25 -4.15
C ALA A 73 -55.84 109.05 -4.95
N ILE A 74 -56.86 109.28 -5.79
CA ILE A 74 -57.43 108.25 -6.68
C ILE A 74 -56.38 107.73 -7.68
N ARG A 75 -55.53 108.61 -8.24
CA ARG A 75 -54.44 108.17 -9.14
C ARG A 75 -53.39 107.32 -8.43
N LYS A 76 -53.00 107.70 -7.21
CA LYS A 76 -52.06 106.92 -6.40
C LYS A 76 -52.65 105.56 -6.04
N GLU A 77 -53.94 105.49 -5.71
CA GLU A 77 -54.65 104.24 -5.45
C GLU A 77 -54.69 103.34 -6.70
N ALA A 78 -55.07 103.87 -7.86
CA ALA A 78 -55.05 103.12 -9.12
C ALA A 78 -53.63 102.63 -9.51
N ALA A 79 -52.59 103.44 -9.25
CA ALA A 79 -51.20 103.02 -9.46
C ALA A 79 -50.79 101.89 -8.50
N ASN A 80 -51.22 101.95 -7.24
CA ASN A 80 -51.00 100.91 -6.25
C ASN A 80 -51.75 99.60 -6.61
N GLU A 81 -52.99 99.70 -7.10
CA GLU A 81 -53.74 98.55 -7.62
C GLU A 81 -53.03 97.92 -8.82
N SER A 82 -52.48 98.71 -9.73
CA SER A 82 -51.69 98.22 -10.86
C SER A 82 -50.42 97.49 -10.42
N LEU A 83 -49.72 98.00 -9.40
CA LEU A 83 -48.55 97.32 -8.80
C LEU A 83 -48.95 96.02 -8.11
N ALA A 84 -50.07 96.00 -7.38
CA ALA A 84 -50.59 94.79 -6.74
C ALA A 84 -50.95 93.73 -7.78
N LEU A 85 -51.61 94.10 -8.88
CA LEU A 85 -51.91 93.19 -10.00
C LEU A 85 -50.63 92.67 -10.68
N GLN A 86 -49.62 93.51 -10.85
CA GLN A 86 -48.32 93.08 -11.39
C GLN A 86 -47.63 92.06 -10.46
N ALA A 87 -47.64 92.31 -9.15
CA ALA A 87 -47.09 91.38 -8.16
C ALA A 87 -47.84 90.05 -8.17
N VAL A 88 -49.18 90.06 -8.21
CA VAL A 88 -50.01 88.84 -8.31
C VAL A 88 -49.69 88.05 -9.58
N ASN A 89 -49.52 88.73 -10.72
CA ASN A 89 -49.11 88.07 -11.96
C ASN A 89 -47.71 87.45 -11.88
N GLN A 90 -46.75 88.11 -11.23
CA GLN A 90 -45.41 87.55 -11.00
C GLN A 90 -45.45 86.33 -10.08
N PHE A 91 -46.21 86.39 -8.99
CA PHE A 91 -46.39 85.24 -8.09
C PHE A 91 -47.06 84.06 -8.81
N SER A 92 -48.06 84.32 -9.65
CA SER A 92 -48.73 83.28 -10.45
C SER A 92 -47.75 82.63 -11.45
N GLN A 93 -46.95 83.42 -12.17
CA GLN A 93 -45.91 82.90 -13.06
C GLN A 93 -44.87 82.07 -12.32
N GLN A 94 -44.45 82.52 -11.13
CA GLN A 94 -43.52 81.79 -10.29
C GLN A 94 -44.13 80.46 -9.82
N GLN A 95 -45.39 80.44 -9.39
CA GLN A 95 -46.09 79.20 -9.01
C GLN A 95 -46.18 78.20 -10.17
N VAL A 96 -46.45 78.66 -11.39
CA VAL A 96 -46.47 77.78 -12.58
C VAL A 96 -45.07 77.23 -12.86
N SER A 97 -44.03 78.05 -12.77
CA SER A 97 -42.63 77.63 -12.94
C SER A 97 -42.23 76.60 -11.87
N ASP A 98 -42.58 76.84 -10.62
CA ASP A 98 -42.27 75.94 -9.51
C ASP A 98 -43.02 74.62 -9.63
N ALA A 99 -44.30 74.64 -10.04
CA ALA A 99 -45.06 73.42 -10.34
C ALA A 99 -44.39 72.59 -11.43
N GLN A 100 -43.94 73.22 -12.52
CA GLN A 100 -43.21 72.51 -13.59
C GLN A 100 -41.87 71.94 -13.09
N ARG A 101 -41.14 72.68 -12.25
CA ARG A 101 -39.89 72.21 -11.65
C ARG A 101 -40.13 71.02 -10.73
N ILE A 102 -41.16 71.08 -9.88
CA ILE A 102 -41.56 69.99 -8.99
C ILE A 102 -41.88 68.74 -9.82
N THR A 103 -42.72 68.84 -10.85
CA THR A 103 -43.04 67.69 -11.71
C THR A 103 -41.80 67.09 -12.39
N ARG A 104 -40.81 67.90 -12.79
CA ARG A 104 -39.55 67.38 -13.35
C ARG A 104 -38.72 66.63 -12.30
N LEU A 105 -38.65 67.16 -11.08
CA LEU A 105 -37.96 66.53 -9.96
C LEU A 105 -38.64 65.23 -9.52
N GLU A 106 -39.97 65.20 -9.50
CA GLU A 106 -40.75 63.99 -9.21
C GLU A 106 -40.45 62.89 -10.25
N LYS A 107 -40.50 63.21 -11.54
CA LYS A 107 -40.15 62.25 -12.61
C LYS A 107 -38.71 61.72 -12.49
N LEU A 108 -37.77 62.59 -12.13
CA LEU A 108 -36.38 62.19 -11.92
C LEU A 108 -36.25 61.29 -10.69
N THR A 109 -36.97 61.61 -9.60
CA THR A 109 -36.99 60.81 -8.38
C THR A 109 -37.63 59.44 -8.64
N GLU A 110 -38.73 59.37 -9.38
CA GLU A 110 -39.36 58.12 -9.81
C GLU A 110 -38.40 57.27 -10.67
N GLY A 111 -37.66 57.92 -11.59
CA GLY A 111 -36.63 57.27 -12.39
C GLY A 111 -35.53 56.64 -11.53
N LEU A 112 -34.97 57.41 -10.59
CA LEU A 112 -33.93 56.92 -9.67
C LEU A 112 -34.44 55.82 -8.73
N VAL A 113 -35.69 55.88 -8.29
CA VAL A 113 -36.30 54.83 -7.46
C VAL A 113 -36.48 53.55 -8.27
N ARG A 114 -36.91 53.65 -9.54
CA ARG A 114 -37.02 52.50 -10.44
C ARG A 114 -35.65 51.86 -10.69
N GLU A 115 -34.64 52.65 -11.04
CA GLU A 115 -33.28 52.19 -11.30
C GLU A 115 -32.67 51.50 -10.06
N ASN A 116 -32.84 52.09 -8.86
CA ASN A 116 -32.42 51.44 -7.61
C ASN A 116 -33.17 50.12 -7.36
N GLY A 117 -34.44 50.04 -7.73
CA GLY A 117 -35.22 48.80 -7.67
C GLY A 117 -34.63 47.70 -8.56
N GLU A 118 -34.31 48.06 -9.81
CA GLU A 118 -33.68 47.15 -10.79
C GLU A 118 -32.30 46.68 -10.31
N PHE A 119 -31.45 47.60 -9.82
CA PHE A 119 -30.15 47.22 -9.26
C PHE A 119 -30.27 46.29 -8.05
N ARG A 120 -31.23 46.51 -7.16
CA ARG A 120 -31.49 45.60 -6.03
C ARG A 120 -31.93 44.22 -6.50
N GLN A 121 -32.75 44.15 -7.55
CA GLN A 121 -33.18 42.87 -8.11
C GLN A 121 -32.02 42.13 -8.78
N GLN A 122 -31.15 42.83 -9.52
CA GLN A 122 -29.93 42.25 -10.10
C GLN A 122 -28.95 41.77 -9.03
N LEU A 123 -28.76 42.54 -7.96
CA LEU A 123 -27.94 42.13 -6.81
C LEU A 123 -28.52 40.91 -6.09
N ALA A 124 -29.84 40.84 -5.92
CA ALA A 124 -30.49 39.67 -5.34
C ALA A 124 -30.31 38.43 -6.24
N GLY A 125 -30.49 38.56 -7.55
CA GLY A 125 -30.30 37.48 -8.52
C GLY A 125 -28.86 36.98 -8.59
N THR A 126 -27.87 37.88 -8.58
CA THR A 126 -26.45 37.48 -8.56
C THR A 126 -26.08 36.79 -7.25
N ASN A 127 -26.58 37.27 -6.11
CA ASN A 127 -26.34 36.63 -4.82
C ASN A 127 -26.94 35.22 -4.76
N THR A 128 -28.16 35.01 -5.27
CA THR A 128 -28.76 33.66 -5.34
C THR A 128 -27.97 32.75 -6.28
N THR A 129 -27.52 33.23 -7.44
CA THR A 129 -26.65 32.46 -8.35
C THR A 129 -25.35 32.06 -7.68
N ILE A 130 -24.69 32.97 -6.95
CA ILE A 130 -23.46 32.67 -6.21
C ILE A 130 -23.72 31.64 -5.11
N GLN A 131 -24.82 31.76 -4.36
CA GLN A 131 -25.17 30.78 -3.33
C GLN A 131 -25.46 29.40 -3.91
N ILE A 132 -26.16 29.31 -5.04
CA ILE A 132 -26.39 28.05 -5.76
C ILE A 132 -25.05 27.46 -6.24
N GLY A 133 -24.17 28.28 -6.83
CA GLY A 133 -22.84 27.85 -7.26
C GLY A 133 -22.01 27.25 -6.11
N LYS A 134 -21.92 27.97 -4.98
CA LYS A 134 -21.24 27.48 -3.77
C LYS A 134 -21.88 26.20 -3.22
N SER A 135 -23.21 26.10 -3.24
CA SER A 135 -23.91 24.89 -2.80
C SER A 135 -23.58 23.68 -3.69
N ASN A 136 -23.51 23.87 -5.01
CA ASN A 136 -23.15 22.82 -5.94
C ASN A 136 -21.69 22.37 -5.75
N GLU A 137 -20.76 23.31 -5.57
CA GLU A 137 -19.35 23.00 -5.25
C GLU A 137 -19.22 22.21 -3.95
N LEU A 138 -19.98 22.58 -2.90
CA LEU A 138 -19.99 21.83 -1.63
C LEU A 138 -20.54 20.40 -1.82
N ILE A 139 -21.63 20.23 -2.56
CA ILE A 139 -22.19 18.90 -2.86
C ILE A 139 -21.17 18.04 -3.63
N GLU A 140 -20.45 18.63 -4.59
CA GLU A 140 -19.41 17.92 -5.33
C GLU A 140 -18.24 17.50 -4.42
N GLN A 141 -17.80 18.39 -3.52
CA GLN A 141 -16.77 18.07 -2.53
C GLN A 141 -17.22 16.97 -1.56
N GLU A 142 -18.45 17.02 -1.05
CA GLU A 142 -19.01 15.98 -0.18
C GLU A 142 -19.10 14.62 -0.90
N SER A 143 -19.53 14.62 -2.17
CA SER A 143 -19.55 13.42 -3.01
C SER A 143 -18.16 12.82 -3.20
N ASN A 144 -17.16 13.67 -3.49
CA ASN A 144 -15.76 13.25 -3.63
C ASN A 144 -15.21 12.67 -2.31
N LEU A 145 -15.52 13.29 -1.17
CA LEU A 145 -15.13 12.79 0.15
C LEU A 145 -15.81 11.45 0.48
N ALA A 146 -17.10 11.30 0.14
CA ALA A 146 -17.82 10.04 0.31
C ALA A 146 -17.19 8.91 -0.53
N GLN A 147 -16.86 9.17 -1.79
CA GLN A 147 -16.15 8.21 -2.64
C GLN A 147 -14.76 7.86 -2.11
N LEU A 148 -14.02 8.84 -1.60
CA LEU A 148 -12.72 8.61 -0.98
C LEU A 148 -12.83 7.73 0.27
N SER A 149 -13.83 7.98 1.12
CA SER A 149 -14.12 7.17 2.31
C SER A 149 -14.40 5.71 1.94
N ILE A 150 -15.23 5.47 0.92
CA ILE A 150 -15.51 4.12 0.41
C ILE A 150 -14.22 3.44 -0.10
N LYS A 151 -13.39 4.16 -0.85
CA LYS A 151 -12.10 3.63 -1.33
C LYS A 151 -11.16 3.29 -0.17
N LEU A 152 -11.06 4.14 0.85
CA LEU A 152 -10.27 3.90 2.06
C LEU A 152 -10.76 2.68 2.83
N GLN A 153 -12.08 2.51 2.98
CA GLN A 153 -12.66 1.32 3.60
C GLN A 153 -12.34 0.05 2.79
N ALA A 154 -12.41 0.11 1.46
CA ALA A 154 -12.05 -1.00 0.60
C ALA A 154 -10.55 -1.36 0.72
N VAL A 155 -9.66 -0.36 0.79
CA VAL A 155 -8.22 -0.59 1.03
C VAL A 155 -7.99 -1.21 2.41
N GLY A 156 -8.61 -0.67 3.46
CA GLY A 156 -8.50 -1.24 4.81
C GLY A 156 -9.00 -2.68 4.89
N ALA A 157 -10.11 -3.01 4.22
CA ALA A 157 -10.61 -4.38 4.12
C ALA A 157 -9.64 -5.29 3.34
N ALA A 158 -9.05 -4.79 2.26
CA ALA A 158 -8.05 -5.53 1.47
C ALA A 158 -6.76 -5.79 2.27
N GLU A 159 -6.28 -4.81 3.03
CA GLU A 159 -5.13 -4.96 3.93
C GLU A 159 -5.42 -5.97 5.05
N GLN A 160 -6.60 -5.90 5.67
CA GLN A 160 -7.01 -6.87 6.69
C GLN A 160 -7.06 -8.29 6.12
N ALA A 161 -7.65 -8.46 4.93
CA ALA A 161 -7.68 -9.75 4.24
C ALA A 161 -6.28 -10.26 3.87
N ALA A 162 -5.36 -9.37 3.48
CA ALA A 162 -3.97 -9.73 3.21
C ALA A 162 -3.21 -10.12 4.48
N HIS A 163 -3.45 -9.42 5.59
CA HIS A 163 -2.90 -9.76 6.90
C HIS A 163 -3.38 -11.14 7.36
N ASP A 164 -4.68 -11.41 7.28
CA ASP A 164 -5.26 -12.70 7.68
C ASP A 164 -4.71 -13.86 6.82
N ARG A 165 -4.47 -13.63 5.52
CA ARG A 165 -3.80 -14.60 4.64
C ARG A 165 -2.37 -14.88 5.10
N ARG A 166 -1.58 -13.84 5.37
CA ARG A 166 -0.20 -14.00 5.87
C ARG A 166 -0.15 -14.75 7.20
N MET A 167 -1.10 -14.48 8.09
CA MET A 167 -1.17 -15.19 9.38
C MET A 167 -1.51 -16.68 9.18
N ARG A 168 -2.39 -17.03 8.25
CA ARG A 168 -2.66 -18.44 7.90
C ARG A 168 -1.45 -19.10 7.26
N GLU A 169 -0.81 -18.45 6.29
CA GLU A 169 0.41 -18.97 5.65
C GLU A 169 1.53 -19.21 6.67
N ALA A 170 1.68 -18.31 7.65
CA ALA A 170 2.64 -18.49 8.74
C ALA A 170 2.27 -19.65 9.67
N GLN A 171 0.98 -19.84 9.97
CA GLN A 171 0.50 -21.00 10.75
C GLN A 171 0.70 -22.32 10.01
N ASP A 172 0.40 -22.35 8.71
CA ASP A 172 0.61 -23.53 7.86
C ASP A 172 2.10 -23.88 7.77
N GLN A 173 2.97 -22.88 7.62
CA GLN A 173 4.42 -23.07 7.64
C GLN A 173 4.91 -23.60 8.99
N ALA A 174 4.42 -23.05 10.11
CA ALA A 174 4.75 -23.54 11.44
C ALA A 174 4.33 -25.02 11.63
N ALA A 175 3.13 -25.38 11.17
CA ALA A 175 2.65 -26.76 11.22
C ALA A 175 3.50 -27.71 10.37
N ILE A 176 3.94 -27.28 9.18
CA ILE A 176 4.86 -28.05 8.33
C ILE A 176 6.21 -28.25 9.05
N THR A 177 6.77 -27.19 9.63
CA THR A 177 8.06 -27.29 10.34
C THR A 177 7.96 -28.19 11.57
N ASP A 178 6.85 -28.13 12.32
CA ASP A 178 6.62 -29.00 13.47
C ASP A 178 6.47 -30.47 13.04
N GLY A 179 5.78 -30.72 11.92
CA GLY A 179 5.67 -32.05 11.32
C GLY A 179 7.03 -32.62 10.91
N GLN A 180 7.87 -31.82 10.23
CA GLN A 180 9.23 -32.21 9.86
C GLN A 180 10.10 -32.50 11.07
N LEU A 181 9.99 -31.68 12.13
CA LEU A 181 10.74 -31.90 13.37
C LEU A 181 10.31 -33.20 14.07
N ALA A 182 9.01 -33.51 14.06
CA ALA A 182 8.49 -34.76 14.61
C ALA A 182 9.01 -35.98 13.82
N GLU A 183 8.98 -35.93 12.49
CA GLU A 183 9.52 -36.99 11.62
C GLU A 183 11.04 -37.17 11.79
N GLN A 184 11.78 -36.07 11.95
CA GLN A 184 13.22 -36.14 12.19
C GLN A 184 13.53 -36.78 13.56
N LYS A 185 12.68 -36.54 14.57
CA LYS A 185 12.81 -37.20 15.88
C LYS A 185 12.55 -38.70 15.78
N THR A 186 11.51 -39.13 15.07
CA THR A 186 11.21 -40.57 14.90
C THR A 186 12.33 -41.28 14.14
N LEU A 187 12.82 -40.71 13.05
CA LEU A 187 14.00 -41.22 12.32
C LEU A 187 15.25 -41.28 13.22
N GLY A 188 15.45 -40.27 14.08
CA GLY A 188 16.55 -40.24 15.04
C GLY A 188 16.42 -41.30 16.15
N GLU A 189 15.21 -41.70 16.52
CA GLU A 189 14.94 -42.78 17.47
C GLU A 189 15.13 -44.15 16.82
N GLU A 190 14.64 -44.34 15.58
CA GLU A 190 14.84 -45.55 14.78
C GLU A 190 16.33 -45.81 14.53
N ASN A 191 17.08 -44.79 14.10
CA ASN A 191 18.53 -44.90 13.93
C ASN A 191 19.25 -45.23 15.23
N ARG A 192 18.83 -44.65 16.36
CA ARG A 192 19.39 -45.00 17.68
C ARG A 192 19.08 -46.45 18.07
N SER A 193 17.88 -46.93 17.77
CA SER A 193 17.50 -48.33 17.99
C SER A 193 18.33 -49.28 17.11
N PHE A 194 18.49 -48.94 15.83
CA PHE A 194 19.31 -49.69 14.88
C PHE A 194 20.77 -49.77 15.35
N VAL A 195 21.38 -48.63 15.69
CA VAL A 195 22.77 -48.60 16.19
C VAL A 195 22.93 -49.41 17.47
N LYS A 196 21.97 -49.34 18.40
CA LYS A 196 21.99 -50.19 19.61
C LYS A 196 21.92 -51.67 19.25
N SER A 197 21.03 -52.06 18.35
CA SER A 197 20.90 -53.44 17.87
C SER A 197 22.19 -53.95 17.22
N THR A 198 22.78 -53.16 16.32
CA THR A 198 24.07 -53.49 15.68
C THR A 198 25.19 -53.61 16.71
N LEU A 199 25.23 -52.74 17.72
CA LEU A 199 26.22 -52.82 18.79
C LEU A 199 26.05 -54.10 19.63
N THR A 200 24.81 -54.48 19.96
CA THR A 200 24.53 -55.73 20.66
C THR A 200 24.97 -56.94 19.85
N MET A 201 24.62 -57.02 18.56
CA MET A 201 25.09 -58.11 17.68
C MET A 201 26.62 -58.15 17.59
N SER A 202 27.29 -57.00 17.48
CA SER A 202 28.75 -56.95 17.45
C SER A 202 29.37 -57.45 18.76
N GLN A 203 28.76 -57.15 19.91
CA GLN A 203 29.18 -57.68 21.20
C GLN A 203 28.96 -59.19 21.30
N GLU A 204 27.82 -59.70 20.82
CA GLU A 204 27.53 -61.14 20.76
C GLU A 204 28.54 -61.89 19.89
N ILE A 205 28.84 -61.37 18.69
CA ILE A 205 29.89 -61.92 17.81
C ILE A 205 31.25 -61.88 18.51
N THR A 206 31.60 -60.77 19.16
CA THR A 206 32.88 -60.65 19.87
C THR A 206 32.99 -61.67 21.00
N ASN A 207 31.91 -61.93 21.72
CA ASN A 207 31.89 -62.94 22.78
C ASN A 207 32.00 -64.35 22.19
N SER A 208 31.24 -64.67 21.13
CA SER A 208 31.35 -65.95 20.43
C SER A 208 32.77 -66.22 19.93
N VAL A 209 33.42 -65.22 19.32
CA VAL A 209 34.81 -65.37 18.85
C VAL A 209 35.78 -65.56 20.02
N LYS A 210 35.55 -64.92 21.16
CA LYS A 210 36.37 -65.16 22.36
C LYS A 210 36.20 -66.58 22.88
N ASP A 211 34.98 -67.11 22.88
CA ASP A 211 34.69 -68.48 23.32
C ASP A 211 35.36 -69.48 22.36
N ASP A 212 35.22 -69.29 21.04
CA ASP A 212 35.89 -70.12 20.02
C ASP A 212 37.42 -70.10 20.18
N VAL A 213 38.00 -68.93 20.49
CA VAL A 213 39.45 -68.80 20.75
C VAL A 213 39.85 -69.53 22.03
N ALA A 214 39.04 -69.47 23.08
CA ALA A 214 39.30 -70.19 24.32
C ALA A 214 39.25 -71.71 24.11
N ASP A 215 38.26 -72.20 23.36
CA ASP A 215 38.13 -73.62 23.00
C ASP A 215 39.32 -74.11 22.17
N LEU A 216 39.74 -73.32 21.17
CA LEU A 216 40.94 -73.62 20.39
C LEU A 216 42.20 -73.64 21.25
N GLN A 217 42.37 -72.70 22.17
CA GLN A 217 43.50 -72.68 23.10
C GLN A 217 43.53 -73.93 23.99
N GLN A 218 42.37 -74.35 24.50
CA GLN A 218 42.25 -75.58 25.28
C GLN A 218 42.58 -76.82 24.44
N GLY A 219 42.09 -76.90 23.21
CA GLY A 219 42.40 -77.99 22.28
C GLY A 219 43.89 -78.06 21.93
N VAL A 220 44.54 -76.91 21.71
CA VAL A 220 45.99 -76.82 21.50
C VAL A 220 46.76 -77.35 22.73
N GLU A 221 46.33 -77.00 23.93
CA GLU A 221 47.01 -77.46 25.15
C GLU A 221 46.85 -78.98 25.36
N GLN A 222 45.68 -79.54 25.06
CA GLN A 222 45.47 -80.99 25.05
C GLN A 222 46.37 -81.69 24.01
N LEU A 223 46.48 -81.13 22.80
CA LEU A 223 47.36 -81.66 21.77
C LEU A 223 48.84 -81.61 22.17
N LYS A 224 49.28 -80.55 22.86
CA LYS A 224 50.65 -80.49 23.41
C LYS A 224 50.90 -81.59 24.44
N VAL A 225 49.97 -81.82 25.36
CA VAL A 225 50.08 -82.92 26.34
C VAL A 225 50.16 -84.26 25.61
N GLN A 226 49.29 -84.49 24.63
CA GLN A 226 49.30 -85.73 23.85
C GLN A 226 50.58 -85.91 23.02
N GLN A 227 51.13 -84.83 22.47
CA GLN A 227 52.43 -84.85 21.79
C GLN A 227 53.57 -85.20 22.75
N GLN A 228 53.57 -84.65 23.96
CA GLN A 228 54.54 -84.97 25.00
C GLN A 228 54.43 -86.44 25.42
N GLU A 229 53.23 -86.93 25.71
CA GLU A 229 52.98 -88.34 26.06
C GLU A 229 53.41 -89.30 24.95
N ASN A 230 53.13 -88.97 23.68
CA ASN A 230 53.60 -89.76 22.54
C ASN A 230 55.13 -89.76 22.46
N THR A 231 55.76 -88.61 22.69
CA THR A 231 57.22 -88.49 22.68
C THR A 231 57.84 -89.32 23.81
N ASP A 232 57.30 -89.25 25.01
CA ASP A 232 57.73 -90.03 26.16
C ASP A 232 57.50 -91.54 25.94
N GLY A 233 56.36 -91.91 25.33
CA GLY A 233 56.07 -93.28 24.92
C GLY A 233 57.05 -93.81 23.88
N ILE A 234 57.40 -93.01 22.86
CA ILE A 234 58.43 -93.35 21.87
C ILE A 234 59.78 -93.55 22.55
N ASN A 235 60.17 -92.65 23.45
CA ASN A 235 61.43 -92.75 24.20
C ASN A 235 61.47 -93.99 25.08
N SER A 236 60.40 -94.28 25.83
CA SER A 236 60.27 -95.48 26.65
C SER A 236 60.35 -96.76 25.82
N ASN A 237 59.67 -96.79 24.66
CA ASN A 237 59.75 -97.92 23.74
C ASN A 237 61.18 -98.08 23.18
N ARG A 238 61.85 -96.98 22.85
CA ARG A 238 63.25 -96.95 22.40
C ARG A 238 64.19 -97.52 23.47
N ASP A 239 64.04 -97.11 24.72
CA ASP A 239 64.85 -97.58 25.84
C ASP A 239 64.58 -99.06 26.16
N THR A 240 63.32 -99.50 26.06
CA THR A 240 62.94 -100.91 26.21
C THR A 240 63.58 -101.77 25.12
N LEU A 241 63.54 -101.32 23.86
CA LEU A 241 64.21 -101.99 22.74
C LEU A 241 65.73 -102.05 22.95
N ARG A 242 66.35 -100.99 23.46
CA ARG A 242 67.77 -100.95 23.82
C ARG A 242 68.12 -101.97 24.90
N ALA A 243 67.30 -102.05 25.96
CA ALA A 243 67.49 -103.00 27.05
C ALA A 243 67.30 -104.46 26.61
N PHE A 244 66.33 -104.75 25.74
CA PHE A 244 66.03 -106.12 25.30
C PHE A 244 67.03 -106.65 24.26
N THR A 245 67.52 -105.79 23.37
CA THR A 245 68.41 -106.20 22.26
C THR A 245 69.89 -106.00 22.58
N GLY A 246 70.23 -105.21 23.60
CA GLY A 246 71.61 -104.78 23.89
C GLY A 246 72.19 -103.80 22.86
N TYR A 247 71.38 -103.38 21.87
CA TYR A 247 71.78 -102.49 20.79
C TYR A 247 71.34 -101.06 21.08
N ASP A 248 72.31 -100.13 21.06
CA ASP A 248 72.03 -98.71 21.01
C ASP A 248 71.60 -98.34 19.59
N LEU A 249 70.28 -98.24 19.37
CA LEU A 249 69.70 -97.93 18.08
C LEU A 249 70.13 -96.55 17.55
N GLU A 250 70.47 -95.61 18.44
CA GLU A 250 70.97 -94.28 18.06
C GLU A 250 72.37 -94.39 17.43
N ALA A 251 73.28 -95.15 18.06
CA ALA A 251 74.60 -95.45 17.51
C ALA A 251 74.53 -96.33 16.25
N ALA A 252 73.56 -97.24 16.14
CA ALA A 252 73.40 -98.12 14.98
C ALA A 252 72.83 -97.38 13.75
N ILE A 253 71.93 -96.42 13.95
CA ILE A 253 71.41 -95.58 12.88
C ILE A 253 72.50 -94.61 12.41
N ASP A 254 73.23 -93.95 13.32
CA ASP A 254 74.38 -93.10 12.94
C ASP A 254 75.49 -93.88 12.25
N SER A 255 75.82 -95.09 12.74
CA SER A 255 76.83 -95.95 12.10
C SER A 255 76.40 -96.46 10.73
N LYS A 256 75.14 -96.83 10.52
CA LYS A 256 74.65 -97.30 9.21
C LYS A 256 74.41 -96.16 8.21
N VAL A 257 73.96 -95.00 8.66
CA VAL A 257 73.84 -93.83 7.78
C VAL A 257 75.23 -93.37 7.33
N ASN A 258 76.21 -93.27 8.24
CA ASN A 258 77.57 -92.88 7.87
C ASN A 258 78.29 -93.96 7.02
N GLN A 259 78.20 -95.26 7.36
CA GLN A 259 78.76 -96.32 6.51
C GLN A 259 78.09 -96.42 5.14
N SER A 260 76.78 -96.15 5.02
CA SER A 260 76.09 -96.21 3.73
C SER A 260 76.34 -94.97 2.87
N PHE A 261 76.63 -93.82 3.48
CA PHE A 261 77.12 -92.65 2.75
C PHE A 261 78.56 -92.85 2.28
N ASP A 262 79.49 -93.24 3.15
CA ASP A 262 80.91 -93.40 2.79
C ASP A 262 81.12 -94.52 1.75
N ASN A 263 80.51 -95.71 1.95
CA ASN A 263 80.65 -96.83 1.01
C ASN A 263 79.97 -96.61 -0.35
N ARG A 264 79.04 -95.64 -0.47
CA ARG A 264 78.39 -95.30 -1.75
C ARG A 264 79.02 -94.09 -2.41
N LEU A 265 79.58 -93.15 -1.65
CA LEU A 265 80.23 -91.96 -2.21
C LEU A 265 81.62 -92.26 -2.75
N GLU A 266 82.46 -93.05 -2.07
CA GLU A 266 83.84 -93.28 -2.52
C GLU A 266 83.91 -93.93 -3.91
N PRO A 267 83.21 -95.06 -4.18
CA PRO A 267 83.24 -95.67 -5.51
C PRO A 267 82.54 -94.81 -6.57
N ALA A 268 81.47 -94.08 -6.21
CA ALA A 268 80.74 -93.23 -7.14
C ALA A 268 81.52 -91.96 -7.51
N MET A 269 82.33 -91.43 -6.59
CA MET A 269 83.24 -90.31 -6.85
C MET A 269 84.41 -90.73 -7.73
N ASP A 270 84.99 -91.90 -7.49
CA ASP A 270 86.04 -92.46 -8.35
C ASP A 270 85.52 -92.73 -9.77
N GLU A 271 84.31 -93.31 -9.91
CA GLU A 271 83.70 -93.57 -11.22
C GLU A 271 83.30 -92.28 -11.97
N LEU A 272 82.91 -91.22 -11.24
CA LEU A 272 82.63 -89.89 -11.83
C LEU A 272 83.90 -89.17 -12.28
N VAL A 273 84.99 -89.28 -11.51
CA VAL A 273 86.30 -88.73 -11.90
C VAL A 273 86.81 -89.45 -13.15
N GLU A 274 86.74 -90.79 -13.19
CA GLU A 274 87.20 -91.59 -14.33
C GLU A 274 86.36 -91.31 -15.60
N ARG A 275 85.02 -91.19 -15.50
CA ARG A 275 84.17 -90.83 -16.65
C ARG A 275 84.36 -89.39 -17.15
N LYS A 276 84.73 -88.43 -16.29
CA LYS A 276 84.95 -87.04 -16.72
C LYS A 276 86.28 -86.85 -17.47
N TYR A 277 87.30 -87.67 -17.17
CA TYR A 277 88.58 -87.66 -17.89
C TYR A 277 88.59 -88.48 -19.19
N VAL A 278 87.64 -89.41 -19.39
CA VAL A 278 87.54 -90.23 -20.61
C VAL A 278 86.66 -89.61 -21.70
N LEU A 279 85.68 -88.75 -21.37
CA LEU A 279 84.73 -88.15 -22.34
C LEU A 279 85.17 -86.80 -22.95
N THR A 280 86.40 -86.33 -22.70
CA THR A 280 86.91 -85.05 -23.24
C THR A 280 87.98 -85.20 -24.33
N ALA A 281 88.00 -86.31 -25.07
CA ALA A 281 88.74 -86.43 -26.32
C ALA A 281 87.83 -86.83 -27.51
N PRO A 282 88.04 -86.27 -28.72
CA PRO A 282 86.97 -85.98 -29.69
C PRO A 282 86.90 -87.00 -30.83
N THR A 283 85.71 -87.30 -31.35
CA THR A 283 85.49 -87.50 -32.81
C THR A 283 84.01 -87.64 -33.19
N ASN A 284 83.58 -86.69 -34.03
CA ASN A 284 82.96 -86.83 -35.35
C ASN A 284 81.71 -87.71 -35.53
N GLY A 285 80.60 -87.07 -35.93
CA GLY A 285 79.61 -87.66 -36.85
C GLY A 285 78.18 -87.78 -36.34
N THR A 286 77.41 -86.69 -36.47
CA THR A 286 76.06 -86.64 -37.06
C THR A 286 75.14 -87.88 -36.97
N ASP A 287 74.00 -87.70 -36.27
CA ASP A 287 72.62 -88.06 -36.67
C ASP A 287 71.82 -88.84 -35.60
N GLY A 288 71.18 -88.10 -34.69
CA GLY A 288 70.21 -88.64 -33.74
C GLY A 288 68.77 -88.49 -34.25
N TYR A 289 68.16 -89.58 -34.68
CA TYR A 289 66.71 -89.76 -34.62
C TYR A 289 66.33 -91.14 -34.03
N ASN A 290 65.44 -91.04 -33.05
CA ASN A 290 64.70 -92.04 -32.24
C ASN A 290 64.14 -93.24 -33.06
N PRO A 291 63.83 -94.44 -32.49
CA PRO A 291 62.50 -94.57 -31.84
C PRO A 291 62.26 -95.74 -30.82
N LYS A 292 61.16 -95.58 -30.05
CA LYS A 292 60.19 -96.57 -29.49
C LYS A 292 60.32 -97.01 -28.01
N ILE A 293 59.40 -96.53 -27.13
CA ILE A 293 58.16 -97.20 -26.61
C ILE A 293 58.49 -97.94 -25.28
N GLU A 294 57.83 -97.83 -24.12
CA GLU A 294 56.50 -97.37 -23.67
C GLU A 294 56.51 -97.18 -22.12
N GLU A 295 55.34 -96.81 -21.57
CA GLU A 295 54.88 -96.91 -20.17
C GLU A 295 55.02 -95.71 -19.20
N LYS A 296 53.99 -94.86 -19.28
CA LYS A 296 53.11 -94.38 -18.18
C LYS A 296 53.73 -93.84 -16.89
N GLY A 297 53.48 -92.55 -16.66
CA GLY A 297 53.48 -91.92 -15.33
C GLY A 297 53.15 -90.44 -15.42
N GLN A 298 51.86 -90.11 -15.37
CA GLN A 298 51.30 -88.76 -15.48
C GLN A 298 51.86 -87.78 -14.42
N PHE A 299 52.29 -86.60 -14.86
CA PHE A 299 52.29 -85.39 -14.04
C PHE A 299 51.92 -84.18 -14.90
N LEU A 300 51.17 -83.26 -14.28
CA LEU A 300 50.79 -81.91 -14.71
C LEU A 300 49.53 -81.80 -15.59
N ALA A 301 48.37 -81.93 -14.94
CA ALA A 301 47.20 -81.14 -15.30
C ALA A 301 47.19 -79.84 -14.48
N ILE A 302 46.85 -78.77 -15.19
CA ILE A 302 46.83 -77.36 -14.84
C ILE A 302 45.76 -77.06 -13.78
N ASN A 303 46.05 -76.10 -12.90
CA ASN A 303 45.18 -75.57 -11.85
C ASN A 303 43.80 -75.13 -12.38
N GLU A 304 42.74 -75.72 -11.84
CA GLU A 304 41.42 -75.08 -11.68
C GLU A 304 41.14 -74.91 -10.18
N PRO A 305 40.63 -73.76 -9.72
CA PRO A 305 40.28 -73.56 -8.32
C PRO A 305 38.99 -74.35 -8.03
N ASP A 306 39.15 -75.46 -7.30
CA ASP A 306 38.06 -76.30 -6.82
C ASP A 306 37.36 -75.56 -5.65
N ASP A 307 36.39 -74.71 -6.00
CA ASP A 307 35.71 -73.81 -5.08
C ASP A 307 34.90 -74.62 -4.04
N ALA A 308 35.43 -74.70 -2.81
CA ALA A 308 34.85 -75.47 -1.71
C ALA A 308 33.39 -75.06 -1.40
N ILE A 309 33.01 -73.85 -1.79
CA ILE A 309 31.67 -73.27 -1.64
C ILE A 309 30.65 -73.99 -2.53
N ASP A 310 31.01 -74.38 -3.76
CA ASP A 310 30.06 -75.03 -4.68
C ASP A 310 29.74 -76.49 -4.28
N ARG A 311 30.68 -77.14 -3.57
CA ARG A 311 30.47 -78.45 -2.91
C ARG A 311 29.55 -78.35 -1.69
N ALA A 312 29.74 -77.32 -0.86
CA ALA A 312 28.91 -77.10 0.32
C ALA A 312 27.45 -76.78 -0.06
N VAL A 313 27.25 -75.98 -1.10
CA VAL A 313 25.91 -75.62 -1.60
C VAL A 313 25.19 -76.83 -2.23
N LYS A 314 25.88 -77.69 -2.98
CA LYS A 314 25.29 -78.93 -3.53
C LYS A 314 25.01 -80.00 -2.47
N ALA A 315 25.77 -80.04 -1.37
CA ALA A 315 25.51 -80.94 -0.25
C ALA A 315 24.28 -80.49 0.56
N GLY A 316 24.16 -79.19 0.86
CA GLY A 316 23.01 -78.65 1.59
C GLY A 316 21.67 -78.77 0.84
N LEU A 317 21.68 -78.66 -0.49
CA LEU A 317 20.48 -78.83 -1.32
C LEU A 317 20.01 -80.29 -1.48
N LYS A 318 20.82 -81.29 -1.10
CA LYS A 318 20.46 -82.70 -1.21
C LYS A 318 19.86 -83.29 0.07
N GLU A 319 20.07 -82.65 1.23
CA GLU A 319 19.49 -83.07 2.51
C GLU A 319 18.19 -82.34 2.89
N GLY A 320 17.87 -81.20 2.27
CA GLY A 320 16.59 -80.50 2.48
C GLY A 320 15.36 -81.10 1.78
N GLY A 321 15.49 -82.25 1.11
CA GLY A 321 14.43 -82.85 0.27
C GLY A 321 13.71 -84.08 0.85
N ARG A 322 13.88 -84.37 2.14
CA ARG A 322 13.12 -85.41 2.85
C ARG A 322 12.71 -84.93 4.24
N SER A 323 11.61 -84.19 4.30
CA SER A 323 10.67 -84.07 5.42
C SER A 323 9.40 -83.41 4.89
#